data_AF-A0A0F9A0X8-F1
#
_entry.id   AF-A0A0F9A0X8-F1
#
_cell.length_a   1.000
_cell.length_b   1.000
_cell.length_c   1.000
_cell.angle_alpha   90.00
_cell.angle_beta   90.00
_cell.angle_gamma   90.00
#
_symmetry.space_group_name_H-M   'P 1'
#
loop_
_entity.id
_entity.type
_entity.pdbx_description
1 polymer ?
#
loop_
_entity_poly.entity_id
_entity_poly.type
_entity_poly.pdbx_seq_one_letter_code
_entity_poly.pdbx_strand_id
1 'polypeptide(L)'
;MPYQIIQNKNLPSAAPAGGAALLELDGSTLRLKAAADDHLKIETMQDGKNVRINSRNVTQATGDHTAVSIKPNKSADGTGSVTGLEVSPRFAAGSGGGNLRAILADPVLKASTGDLTGQVVAFEANIDFGVDGTRTITGDVSAFSSFLAVPSTFTYSAHIAFLRVRDVNIKGWDYLLNIDSAGGVGAMVAVASDNMTVSPDATAESGYLRIVIADTAYQIPIYAE
;
A
#
# COMPACT_ATOMS: atom_id res chain seq x y z
N MET A 1 38.57 -7.94 7.47
CA MET A 1 37.65 -7.19 8.36
C MET A 1 36.96 -8.24 9.24
N PRO A 2 37.31 -8.40 10.52
CA PRO A 2 36.68 -9.41 11.34
C PRO A 2 35.24 -8.99 11.62
N TYR A 3 34.27 -9.76 11.12
CA TYR A 3 32.87 -9.60 11.52
C TYR A 3 32.72 -10.18 12.93
N GLN A 4 32.13 -9.40 13.83
CA GLN A 4 31.80 -9.85 15.17
C GLN A 4 30.49 -10.64 15.08
N ILE A 5 30.56 -11.97 15.23
CA ILE A 5 29.39 -12.81 15.46
C ILE A 5 28.88 -12.46 16.87
N ILE A 6 27.68 -11.91 16.98
CA ILE A 6 27.01 -11.76 18.27
C ILE A 6 26.62 -13.16 18.72
N GLN A 7 27.45 -13.75 19.60
CA GLN A 7 27.08 -14.92 20.37
C GLN A 7 26.01 -14.52 21.37
N ASN A 8 24.94 -15.30 21.43
CA ASN A 8 23.84 -15.17 22.37
C ASN A 8 24.39 -15.24 23.81
N LYS A 9 24.69 -14.09 24.41
CA LYS A 9 25.27 -14.01 25.75
C LYS A 9 24.14 -14.19 26.76
N ASN A 10 23.88 -15.46 27.05
CA ASN A 10 22.91 -15.99 28.01
C ASN A 10 21.44 -15.87 27.55
N LEU A 11 20.91 -16.98 27.01
CA LEU A 11 19.46 -17.22 27.04
C LEU A 11 18.99 -17.09 28.51
N PRO A 12 17.88 -16.39 28.80
CA PRO A 12 17.29 -16.40 30.13
C PRO A 12 17.03 -17.85 30.58
N SER A 13 17.17 -18.14 31.88
CA SER A 13 16.90 -19.47 32.44
C SER A 13 15.45 -19.95 32.24
N ALA A 14 14.57 -19.09 31.74
CA ALA A 14 13.18 -19.36 31.38
C ALA A 14 12.96 -19.63 29.88
N ALA A 15 14.01 -19.80 29.06
CA ALA A 15 13.85 -20.21 27.67
C ALA A 15 13.15 -21.59 27.62
N PRO A 16 12.01 -21.75 26.90
CA PRO A 16 11.29 -23.01 26.85
C PRO A 16 12.19 -24.17 26.44
N ALA A 17 12.06 -25.32 27.11
CA ALA A 17 12.75 -26.55 26.72
C ALA A 17 12.30 -26.92 25.30
N GLY A 18 13.16 -26.66 24.31
CA GLY A 18 12.86 -26.74 22.88
C GLY A 18 13.29 -25.51 22.06
N GLY A 19 13.91 -24.50 22.67
CA GLY A 19 14.33 -23.24 22.06
C GLY A 19 15.03 -23.38 20.70
N ALA A 20 14.30 -23.11 19.62
CA ALA A 20 14.84 -23.05 18.27
C ALA A 20 15.90 -21.94 18.16
N ALA A 21 16.91 -22.15 17.31
CA ALA A 21 17.95 -21.17 17.06
C ALA A 21 17.36 -19.86 16.51
N LEU A 22 17.63 -18.73 17.17
CA LEU A 22 17.26 -17.38 16.70
C LEU A 22 17.95 -16.98 15.38
N LEU A 23 19.08 -17.65 15.08
CA LEU A 23 19.96 -17.40 13.96
C LEU A 23 20.41 -18.75 13.37
N GLU A 24 20.07 -19.02 12.11
CA GLU A 24 20.49 -20.23 11.39
C GLU A 24 21.29 -19.84 10.15
N LEU A 25 22.48 -20.42 10.00
CA LEU A 25 23.26 -20.37 8.76
C LEU A 25 23.05 -21.69 8.03
N ASP A 26 22.31 -21.64 6.92
CA ASP A 26 22.06 -22.77 6.02
C ASP A 26 22.82 -22.52 4.71
N GLY A 27 24.01 -23.12 4.59
CA GLY A 27 24.96 -22.83 3.51
C GLY A 27 25.37 -21.35 3.51
N SER A 28 25.05 -20.64 2.42
CA SER A 28 25.30 -19.20 2.28
C SER A 28 24.12 -18.32 2.69
N THR A 29 23.08 -18.90 3.29
CA THR A 29 21.86 -18.19 3.67
C THR A 29 21.81 -17.98 5.17
N LEU A 30 21.60 -16.73 5.60
CA LEU A 30 21.25 -16.42 6.98
C LEU A 30 19.73 -16.37 7.14
N ARG A 31 19.21 -17.13 8.10
CA ARG A 31 17.80 -17.11 8.50
C ARG A 31 17.66 -16.57 9.92
N LEU A 32 16.73 -15.64 10.10
CA LEU A 32 16.29 -15.15 11.40
C LEU A 32 14.92 -15.73 11.69
N LYS A 33 14.75 -16.35 12.87
CA LYS A 33 13.50 -17.03 13.26
C LYS A 33 13.12 -16.60 14.68
N ALA A 34 11.83 -16.54 14.95
CA ALA A 34 11.30 -16.44 16.31
C ALA A 34 11.11 -17.85 16.92
N ALA A 35 11.08 -17.92 18.24
CA ALA A 35 10.58 -19.12 18.93
C ALA A 35 9.07 -19.30 18.63
N ALA A 36 8.55 -20.52 18.79
CA ALA A 36 7.18 -20.86 18.42
C ALA A 36 6.11 -19.98 19.10
N ASP A 37 6.37 -19.56 20.34
CA ASP A 37 5.45 -18.78 21.16
C ASP A 37 5.85 -17.29 21.27
N ASP A 38 6.69 -16.79 20.35
CA ASP A 38 7.20 -15.41 20.41
C ASP A 38 7.25 -14.73 19.03
N HIS A 39 7.47 -13.42 19.03
CA HIS A 39 7.57 -12.58 17.84
C HIS A 39 9.04 -12.26 17.49
N LEU A 40 9.35 -12.24 16.19
CA LEU A 40 10.62 -11.68 15.72
C LEU A 40 10.52 -10.14 15.72
N LYS A 41 11.41 -9.47 16.44
CA LYS A 41 11.52 -8.01 16.47
C LYS A 41 12.86 -7.56 15.88
N ILE A 42 12.82 -6.49 15.09
CA ILE A 42 14.01 -5.82 14.55
C ILE A 42 13.89 -4.35 14.91
N GLU A 43 14.80 -3.86 15.74
CA GLU A 43 14.78 -2.49 16.26
C GLU A 43 16.18 -1.88 16.31
N THR A 44 16.25 -0.55 16.30
CA THR A 44 17.49 0.19 16.51
C THR A 44 17.60 0.62 17.96
N MET A 45 18.77 0.44 18.58
CA MET A 45 18.98 0.79 20.00
C MET A 45 19.22 2.29 20.26
N GLN A 46 19.48 3.07 19.22
CA GLN A 46 19.87 4.48 19.33
C GLN A 46 19.07 5.33 18.37
N ASP A 47 18.86 6.58 18.78
CA ASP A 47 18.23 7.61 17.97
C ASP A 47 19.03 7.90 16.69
N GLY A 48 18.32 8.30 15.65
CA GLY A 48 18.93 8.66 14.35
C GLY A 48 19.49 7.48 13.57
N LYS A 49 19.23 6.22 14.00
CA LYS A 49 19.57 5.01 13.25
C LYS A 49 18.36 4.50 12.46
N ASN A 50 18.62 3.74 11.41
CA ASN A 50 17.59 3.16 10.56
C ASN A 50 17.82 1.67 10.31
N VAL A 51 16.71 0.96 10.08
CA VAL A 51 16.72 -0.36 9.47
C VAL A 51 16.60 -0.17 7.96
N ARG A 52 17.51 -0.76 7.18
CA ARG A 52 17.47 -0.74 5.72
C ARG A 52 17.43 -2.17 5.21
N ILE A 53 16.50 -2.46 4.31
CA ILE A 53 16.34 -3.79 3.70
C ILE A 53 16.61 -3.67 2.21
N ASN A 54 17.55 -4.48 1.72
CA ASN A 54 17.98 -4.53 0.31
C ASN A 54 18.31 -3.14 -0.30
N SER A 55 18.88 -2.24 0.50
CA SER A 55 19.33 -0.91 0.07
C SER A 55 20.73 -1.03 -0.54
N ARG A 56 20.78 -1.29 -1.86
CA ARG A 56 22.02 -1.52 -2.60
C ARG A 56 21.95 -0.97 -4.01
N ASN A 57 23.10 -0.74 -4.63
CA ASN A 57 23.21 -0.54 -6.06
C ASN A 57 23.34 -1.90 -6.74
N VAL A 58 22.53 -2.15 -7.77
CA VAL A 58 22.64 -3.35 -8.59
C VAL A 58 23.19 -2.95 -9.96
N THR A 59 24.20 -3.67 -10.43
CA THR A 59 24.89 -3.41 -11.71
C THR A 59 24.60 -4.47 -12.76
N GLN A 60 23.72 -5.42 -12.45
CA GLN A 60 23.38 -6.50 -13.36
C GLN A 60 22.53 -5.95 -14.50
N ALA A 61 22.89 -6.30 -15.74
CA ALA A 61 22.21 -5.81 -16.94
C ALA A 61 20.88 -6.54 -17.24
N THR A 62 20.67 -7.71 -16.62
CA THR A 62 19.52 -8.59 -16.88
C THR A 62 19.02 -9.22 -15.59
N GLY A 63 17.71 -9.47 -15.51
CA GLY A 63 17.07 -10.12 -14.37
C GLY A 63 16.34 -9.14 -13.47
N ASP A 64 15.25 -9.62 -12.88
CA ASP A 64 14.39 -8.78 -12.05
C ASP A 64 14.89 -8.72 -10.61
N HIS A 65 14.53 -7.63 -9.93
CA HIS A 65 14.90 -7.42 -8.54
C HIS A 65 13.67 -7.10 -7.71
N THR A 66 13.41 -7.91 -6.69
CA THR A 66 12.42 -7.62 -5.65
C THR A 66 13.15 -7.26 -4.36
N ALA A 67 12.92 -6.05 -3.86
CA ALA A 67 13.57 -5.57 -2.64
C ALA A 67 13.07 -6.29 -1.39
N VAL A 68 11.75 -6.40 -1.27
CA VAL A 68 11.02 -7.01 -0.16
C VAL A 68 9.79 -7.72 -0.72
N SER A 69 9.50 -8.92 -0.21
CA SER A 69 8.27 -9.67 -0.53
C SER A 69 7.62 -10.11 0.77
N ILE A 70 6.36 -9.73 0.99
CA ILE A 70 5.57 -10.10 2.17
C ILE A 70 4.35 -10.88 1.69
N LYS A 71 4.31 -12.18 1.99
CA LYS A 71 3.28 -13.12 1.50
C LYS A 71 2.82 -14.05 2.62
N PRO A 72 2.17 -13.52 3.67
CA PRO A 72 1.60 -14.38 4.72
C PRO A 72 0.53 -15.28 4.10
N ASN A 73 0.53 -16.55 4.51
CA ASN A 73 -0.47 -17.53 4.10
C ASN A 73 -0.96 -18.27 5.34
N LYS A 74 -2.28 -18.33 5.51
CA LYS A 74 -2.93 -19.05 6.62
C LYS A 74 -3.62 -20.28 6.04
N SER A 75 -3.16 -21.47 6.44
CA SER A 75 -3.65 -22.74 5.92
C SER A 75 -4.72 -23.41 6.80
N ALA A 76 -5.04 -22.83 7.96
CA ALA A 76 -6.04 -23.35 8.88
C ALA A 76 -7.29 -22.47 8.86
N ASP A 77 -8.46 -23.10 8.77
CA ASP A 77 -9.75 -22.41 8.79
C ASP A 77 -10.04 -21.81 10.18
N GLY A 78 -10.71 -20.65 10.22
CA GLY A 78 -11.14 -20.00 11.45
C GLY A 78 -11.31 -18.50 11.34
N THR A 79 -11.62 -17.85 12.46
CA THR A 79 -12.00 -16.42 12.53
C THR A 79 -10.83 -15.42 12.50
N GLY A 80 -9.58 -15.89 12.61
CA GLY A 80 -8.42 -14.99 12.64
C GLY A 80 -8.14 -14.32 11.30
N SER A 81 -7.82 -13.02 11.33
CA SER A 81 -7.50 -12.19 10.16
C SER A 81 -6.04 -12.35 9.71
N VAL A 82 -5.74 -11.91 8.48
CA VAL A 82 -4.38 -11.84 7.93
C VAL A 82 -4.09 -10.41 7.52
N THR A 83 -3.07 -9.80 8.11
CA THR A 83 -2.56 -8.47 7.74
C THR A 83 -1.20 -8.62 7.09
N GLY A 84 -1.04 -8.14 5.86
CA GLY A 84 0.22 -8.19 5.13
C GLY A 84 1.23 -7.13 5.58
N LEU A 85 0.79 -5.89 5.72
CA LEU A 85 1.62 -4.77 6.13
C LEU A 85 0.81 -3.81 7.00
N GLU A 86 1.33 -3.47 8.17
CA GLU A 86 0.79 -2.44 9.06
C GLU A 86 1.85 -1.37 9.30
N VAL A 87 1.51 -0.09 9.07
CA VAL A 87 2.42 1.04 9.22
C VAL A 87 1.73 2.19 9.95
N SER A 88 2.15 2.43 11.19
CA SER A 88 1.46 3.35 12.12
C SER A 88 2.47 4.25 12.86
N PRO A 89 3.20 5.15 12.16
CA PRO A 89 4.11 6.08 12.81
C PRO A 89 3.35 7.07 13.68
N ARG A 90 3.95 7.51 14.78
CA ARG A 90 3.33 8.43 15.75
C ARG A 90 4.38 9.26 16.48
N PHE A 91 3.99 10.45 16.95
CA PHE A 91 4.68 11.11 18.05
C PHE A 91 4.13 10.60 19.37
N ALA A 92 4.96 10.58 20.41
CA ALA A 92 4.50 10.32 21.77
C ALA A 92 3.57 11.44 22.25
N ALA A 93 2.75 11.15 23.26
CA ALA A 93 1.90 12.16 23.88
C ALA A 93 2.74 13.36 24.37
N GLY A 94 2.26 14.58 24.13
CA GLY A 94 2.97 15.81 24.48
C GLY A 94 4.15 16.17 23.58
N SER A 95 4.40 15.41 22.50
CA SER A 95 5.48 15.67 21.53
C SER A 95 4.91 16.02 20.15
N GLY A 96 5.66 16.82 19.39
CA GLY A 96 5.38 17.14 18.00
C GLY A 96 6.62 17.05 17.11
N GLY A 97 6.44 17.22 15.81
CA GLY A 97 7.55 17.23 14.86
C GLY A 97 7.11 17.75 13.49
N GLY A 98 8.06 17.83 12.55
CA GLY A 98 7.84 18.50 11.27
C GLY A 98 6.95 17.75 10.30
N ASN A 99 7.10 16.43 10.19
CA ASN A 99 6.32 15.60 9.26
C ASN A 99 6.06 14.22 9.86
N LEU A 100 4.87 13.68 9.58
CA LEU A 100 4.52 12.29 9.83
C LEU A 100 4.11 11.67 8.49
N ARG A 101 4.85 10.66 8.03
CA ARG A 101 4.58 9.95 6.76
C ARG A 101 4.69 8.45 7.03
N ALA A 102 3.62 7.70 6.77
CA ALA A 102 3.61 6.24 6.91
C ALA A 102 4.38 5.57 5.77
N ILE A 103 3.92 5.79 4.54
CA ILE A 103 4.52 5.21 3.34
C ILE A 103 4.85 6.36 2.37
N LEU A 104 6.07 6.36 1.84
CA LEU A 104 6.49 7.23 0.76
C LEU A 104 6.97 6.33 -0.39
N ALA A 105 6.15 6.21 -1.43
CA ALA A 105 6.52 5.55 -2.67
C ALA A 105 6.95 6.60 -3.70
N ASP A 106 8.23 6.57 -4.08
CA ASP A 106 8.86 7.59 -4.93
C ASP A 106 9.75 6.89 -5.97
N PRO A 107 9.16 6.31 -7.03
CA PRO A 107 9.96 5.80 -8.14
C PRO A 107 10.64 6.97 -8.86
N VAL A 108 11.98 6.94 -8.92
CA VAL A 108 12.79 7.99 -9.55
C VAL A 108 13.67 7.40 -10.63
N LEU A 109 13.51 7.88 -11.87
CA LEU A 109 14.43 7.60 -12.96
C LEU A 109 15.62 8.58 -12.87
N LYS A 110 16.79 8.08 -12.45
CA LYS A 110 18.03 8.88 -12.35
C LYS A 110 18.90 8.83 -13.61
N ALA A 111 18.57 7.97 -14.57
CA ALA A 111 19.34 7.82 -15.79
C ALA A 111 19.14 9.03 -16.71
N SER A 112 20.22 9.52 -17.32
CA SER A 112 20.15 10.62 -18.30
C SER A 112 19.70 10.16 -19.69
N THR A 113 19.74 8.85 -19.95
CA THR A 113 19.39 8.21 -21.23
C THR A 113 18.82 6.82 -20.96
N GLY A 114 18.03 6.29 -21.90
CA GLY A 114 17.50 4.92 -21.87
C GLY A 114 15.97 4.92 -21.72
N ASP A 115 15.32 4.15 -22.59
CA ASP A 115 13.86 4.08 -22.63
C ASP A 115 13.34 3.04 -21.64
N LEU A 116 12.22 3.36 -21.00
CA LEU A 116 11.40 2.39 -20.30
C LEU A 116 10.34 1.88 -21.27
N THR A 117 10.34 0.58 -21.56
CA THR A 117 9.34 -0.05 -22.44
C THR A 117 8.09 -0.49 -21.69
N GLY A 118 8.11 -0.45 -20.35
CA GLY A 118 6.99 -0.77 -19.47
C GLY A 118 6.38 0.47 -18.82
N GLN A 119 5.76 0.26 -17.65
CA GLN A 119 5.10 1.31 -16.88
C GLN A 119 5.91 1.77 -15.68
N VAL A 120 5.69 3.02 -15.24
CA VAL A 120 6.19 3.55 -13.96
C VAL A 120 4.99 3.72 -13.04
N VAL A 121 4.92 2.91 -11.99
CA VAL A 121 3.82 2.90 -11.02
C VAL A 121 4.40 3.02 -9.61
N ALA A 122 3.93 4.01 -8.85
CA ALA A 122 4.37 4.20 -7.46
C ALA A 122 3.65 3.25 -6.50
N PHE A 123 2.37 2.98 -6.74
CA PHE A 123 1.54 2.09 -5.95
C PHE A 123 0.53 1.37 -6.84
N GLU A 124 0.42 0.06 -6.66
CA GLU A 124 -0.53 -0.80 -7.37
C GLU A 124 -1.23 -1.70 -6.35
N ALA A 125 -2.56 -1.77 -6.41
CA ALA A 125 -3.38 -2.64 -5.57
C ALA A 125 -4.32 -3.47 -6.44
N ASN A 126 -4.06 -4.77 -6.48
CA ASN A 126 -4.85 -5.74 -7.22
C ASN A 126 -5.70 -6.56 -6.26
N ILE A 127 -7.01 -6.65 -6.53
CA ILE A 127 -7.94 -7.53 -5.82
C ILE A 127 -8.31 -8.65 -6.78
N ASP A 128 -7.76 -9.84 -6.54
CA ASP A 128 -8.00 -11.04 -7.32
C ASP A 128 -8.54 -12.15 -6.41
N PHE A 129 -9.73 -12.66 -6.73
CA PHE A 129 -10.39 -13.74 -5.99
C PHE A 129 -10.16 -15.12 -6.63
N GLY A 130 -9.34 -15.21 -7.68
CA GLY A 130 -9.07 -16.43 -8.43
C GLY A 130 -10.21 -16.82 -9.38
N VAL A 131 -10.18 -18.06 -9.85
CA VAL A 131 -11.14 -18.61 -10.80
C VAL A 131 -11.99 -19.70 -10.14
N ASP A 132 -13.29 -19.46 -10.10
CA ASP A 132 -14.39 -20.34 -9.67
C ASP A 132 -14.64 -20.53 -8.15
N GLY A 133 -15.93 -20.45 -7.80
CA GLY A 133 -16.48 -20.71 -6.46
C GLY A 133 -17.55 -19.71 -6.02
N THR A 134 -18.45 -20.12 -5.12
CA THR A 134 -19.40 -19.21 -4.46
C THR A 134 -18.84 -18.84 -3.09
N ARG A 135 -18.51 -17.56 -2.89
CA ARG A 135 -18.09 -17.03 -1.59
C ARG A 135 -18.99 -15.86 -1.20
N THR A 136 -19.42 -15.83 0.05
CA THR A 136 -20.13 -14.69 0.62
C THR A 136 -19.13 -13.78 1.31
N ILE A 137 -19.00 -12.54 0.81
CA ILE A 137 -18.27 -11.47 1.47
C ILE A 137 -19.32 -10.53 2.05
N THR A 138 -19.41 -10.43 3.38
CA THR A 138 -20.42 -9.61 4.06
C THR A 138 -19.98 -8.16 4.27
N GLY A 139 -18.68 -7.87 4.19
CA GLY A 139 -18.13 -6.52 4.30
C GLY A 139 -17.75 -5.94 2.94
N ASP A 140 -17.25 -4.71 2.96
CA ASP A 140 -16.82 -4.00 1.75
C ASP A 140 -15.56 -4.61 1.13
N VAL A 141 -15.49 -4.59 -0.21
CA VAL A 141 -14.29 -4.91 -0.98
C VAL A 141 -13.75 -3.61 -1.55
N SER A 142 -12.62 -3.15 -1.01
CA SER A 142 -12.06 -1.84 -1.34
C SER A 142 -10.54 -1.91 -1.50
N ALA A 143 -10.02 -1.38 -2.61
CA ALA A 143 -8.57 -1.23 -2.80
C ALA A 143 -7.98 -0.13 -1.90
N PHE A 144 -8.78 0.92 -1.65
CA PHE A 144 -8.46 1.98 -0.71
C PHE A 144 -9.66 2.26 0.19
N SER A 145 -9.40 2.39 1.49
CA SER A 145 -10.36 2.86 2.47
C SER A 145 -9.66 3.85 3.40
N SER A 146 -10.30 4.99 3.66
CA SER A 146 -9.75 6.02 4.53
C SER A 146 -10.74 6.37 5.63
N PHE A 147 -10.22 6.60 6.83
CA PHE A 147 -10.97 7.11 7.97
C PHE A 147 -10.31 8.38 8.49
N LEU A 148 -11.07 9.47 8.56
CA LEU A 148 -10.59 10.77 9.03
C LEU A 148 -11.16 11.05 10.42
N ALA A 149 -10.29 11.10 11.43
CA ALA A 149 -10.64 11.47 12.80
C ALA A 149 -9.79 12.65 13.30
N VAL A 150 -10.06 13.83 12.74
CA VAL A 150 -9.35 15.06 13.09
C VAL A 150 -10.25 15.96 13.96
N PRO A 151 -9.81 16.41 15.16
CA PRO A 151 -10.64 17.24 16.03
C PRO A 151 -10.95 18.61 15.40
N SER A 152 -12.17 19.10 15.59
CA SER A 152 -12.58 20.44 15.13
C SER A 152 -11.93 21.58 15.92
N THR A 153 -11.34 21.29 17.08
CA THR A 153 -10.70 22.28 17.96
C THR A 153 -9.27 22.63 17.57
N PHE A 154 -8.65 21.88 16.65
CA PHE A 154 -7.30 22.18 16.19
C PHE A 154 -7.32 23.27 15.12
N THR A 155 -6.21 24.00 15.00
CA THR A 155 -6.03 24.99 13.93
C THR A 155 -5.40 24.32 12.71
N TYR A 156 -6.09 24.40 11.57
CA TYR A 156 -5.61 23.91 10.27
C TYR A 156 -5.43 25.09 9.32
N SER A 157 -4.19 25.40 8.95
CA SER A 157 -3.89 26.52 8.03
C SER A 157 -3.93 26.13 6.55
N ALA A 158 -4.19 24.86 6.23
CA ALA A 158 -4.23 24.32 4.88
C ALA A 158 -5.38 23.31 4.74
N HIS A 159 -5.42 22.58 3.62
CA HIS A 159 -6.52 21.66 3.30
C HIS A 159 -6.35 20.27 3.93
N ILE A 160 -7.49 19.67 4.31
CA ILE A 160 -7.61 18.24 4.60
C ILE A 160 -8.20 17.59 3.36
N ALA A 161 -7.47 16.65 2.75
CA ALA A 161 -7.86 16.02 1.49
C ALA A 161 -7.62 14.50 1.54
N PHE A 162 -8.55 13.74 0.95
CA PHE A 162 -8.38 12.30 0.71
C PHE A 162 -7.32 12.04 -0.37
N LEU A 163 -7.45 12.72 -1.52
CA LEU A 163 -6.48 12.69 -2.60
C LEU A 163 -6.01 14.12 -2.90
N ARG A 164 -4.69 14.29 -3.00
CA ARG A 164 -4.07 15.56 -3.40
C ARG A 164 -3.06 15.32 -4.52
N VAL A 165 -3.36 15.87 -5.68
CA VAL A 165 -2.41 15.97 -6.80
C VAL A 165 -1.59 17.24 -6.64
N ARG A 166 -0.26 17.12 -6.77
CA ARG A 166 0.65 18.27 -6.72
C ARG A 166 1.02 18.68 -8.12
N ASP A 167 1.26 19.97 -8.28
CA ASP A 167 1.77 20.55 -9.50
C ASP A 167 3.23 20.12 -9.76
N VAL A 168 3.64 20.16 -11.02
CA VAL A 168 4.91 19.66 -11.54
C VAL A 168 5.61 20.75 -12.34
N ASN A 169 6.94 20.77 -12.33
CA ASN A 169 7.72 21.84 -12.97
C ASN A 169 8.08 21.56 -14.45
N ILE A 170 7.67 20.43 -15.03
CA ILE A 170 8.04 20.06 -16.42
C ILE A 170 6.81 19.75 -17.28
N LYS A 171 6.21 18.55 -17.14
CA LYS A 171 4.99 18.14 -17.87
C LYS A 171 3.87 17.87 -16.87
N GLY A 172 2.74 18.55 -17.05
CA GLY A 172 1.51 18.38 -16.27
C GLY A 172 0.87 16.99 -16.40
N TRP A 173 -0.16 16.75 -15.59
CA TRP A 173 -0.99 15.56 -15.67
C TRP A 173 -1.98 15.65 -16.83
N ASP A 174 -2.08 14.60 -17.64
CA ASP A 174 -3.04 14.52 -18.75
C ASP A 174 -4.47 14.23 -18.21
N TYR A 175 -4.59 13.44 -17.14
CA TYR A 175 -5.85 13.08 -16.50
C TYR A 175 -5.67 12.79 -15.00
N LEU A 176 -6.72 13.02 -14.21
CA LEU A 176 -6.78 12.66 -12.77
C LEU A 176 -7.07 11.17 -12.56
N LEU A 177 -7.95 10.61 -13.37
CA LEU A 177 -8.46 9.24 -13.26
C LEU A 177 -8.58 8.66 -14.67
N ASN A 178 -7.93 7.52 -14.90
CA ASN A 178 -8.10 6.72 -16.11
C ASN A 178 -8.77 5.40 -15.73
N ILE A 179 -9.81 5.02 -16.47
CA ILE A 179 -10.62 3.83 -16.20
C ILE A 179 -10.71 3.05 -17.49
N ASP A 180 -10.05 1.89 -17.53
CA ASP A 180 -10.17 0.96 -18.65
C ASP A 180 -11.53 0.27 -18.57
N SER A 181 -12.45 0.61 -19.49
CA SER A 181 -13.80 0.03 -19.51
C SER A 181 -13.93 -0.98 -20.65
N ALA A 182 -14.44 -2.19 -20.35
CA ALA A 182 -14.86 -3.16 -21.36
C ALA A 182 -16.39 -3.18 -21.58
N GLY A 183 -17.15 -2.31 -20.91
CA GLY A 183 -18.62 -2.29 -20.96
C GLY A 183 -19.25 -3.52 -20.30
N GLY A 184 -19.78 -3.37 -19.08
CA GLY A 184 -20.46 -4.44 -18.35
C GLY A 184 -21.53 -3.90 -17.39
N VAL A 185 -22.51 -4.74 -17.07
CA VAL A 185 -23.58 -4.41 -16.10
C VAL A 185 -22.92 -4.16 -14.73
N GLY A 186 -23.14 -2.98 -14.15
CA GLY A 186 -22.56 -2.60 -12.85
C GLY A 186 -21.21 -1.87 -12.91
N ALA A 187 -20.74 -1.47 -14.11
CA ALA A 187 -19.51 -0.70 -14.26
C ALA A 187 -19.55 0.64 -13.50
N MET A 188 -18.38 1.07 -13.00
CA MET A 188 -18.17 2.36 -12.32
C MET A 188 -18.45 3.55 -13.27
N VAL A 189 -18.16 3.35 -14.56
CA VAL A 189 -18.47 4.27 -15.66
C VAL A 189 -19.36 3.56 -16.67
N ALA A 190 -20.45 4.21 -17.07
CA ALA A 190 -21.25 3.78 -18.20
C ALA A 190 -21.16 4.84 -19.30
N VAL A 191 -20.71 4.41 -20.48
CA VAL A 191 -20.70 5.23 -21.71
C VAL A 191 -21.89 4.78 -22.54
N ALA A 192 -23.00 5.50 -22.46
CA ALA A 192 -24.22 5.24 -23.22
C ALA A 192 -24.96 6.56 -23.45
N SER A 193 -25.64 6.69 -24.59
CA SER A 193 -26.57 7.81 -24.82
C SER A 193 -27.73 7.71 -23.83
N ASP A 194 -27.83 8.70 -22.94
CA ASP A 194 -29.03 9.09 -22.18
C ASP A 194 -29.64 8.02 -21.24
N ASN A 195 -28.80 7.30 -20.49
CA ASN A 195 -29.26 6.39 -19.42
C ASN A 195 -29.06 6.99 -18.00
N MET A 196 -28.85 8.30 -17.87
CA MET A 196 -28.93 8.95 -16.56
C MET A 196 -30.38 8.97 -16.08
N THR A 197 -30.61 8.65 -14.81
CA THR A 197 -31.98 8.64 -14.25
C THR A 197 -32.55 10.05 -14.14
N VAL A 198 -31.69 11.08 -14.16
CA VAL A 198 -32.04 12.51 -14.12
C VAL A 198 -31.09 13.28 -15.04
N SER A 199 -31.58 13.80 -16.17
CA SER A 199 -30.79 14.62 -17.10
C SER A 199 -30.51 16.01 -16.47
N PRO A 200 -29.24 16.47 -16.37
CA PRO A 200 -28.90 17.74 -15.71
C PRO A 200 -28.93 18.98 -16.62
N ASP A 201 -28.77 18.89 -17.95
CA ASP A 201 -28.95 20.05 -18.84
C ASP A 201 -28.88 19.72 -20.36
N ALA A 202 -29.39 20.64 -21.19
CA ALA A 202 -29.73 20.52 -22.61
C ALA A 202 -28.60 20.21 -23.64
N THR A 203 -27.45 19.71 -23.20
CA THR A 203 -26.35 19.22 -24.06
C THR A 203 -26.30 17.69 -24.02
N ALA A 204 -26.16 17.03 -25.18
CA ALA A 204 -26.16 15.58 -25.26
C ALA A 204 -24.98 14.98 -24.45
N GLU A 205 -25.30 14.28 -23.36
CA GLU A 205 -24.31 13.64 -22.50
C GLU A 205 -23.69 12.41 -23.15
N SER A 206 -22.43 12.11 -22.82
CA SER A 206 -21.70 10.95 -23.35
C SER A 206 -21.61 9.78 -22.36
N GLY A 207 -21.80 10.03 -21.06
CA GLY A 207 -21.80 9.01 -20.02
C GLY A 207 -21.89 9.60 -18.62
N TYR A 208 -21.69 8.76 -17.60
CA TYR A 208 -21.69 9.19 -16.19
C TYR A 208 -20.76 8.37 -15.31
N LEU A 209 -20.30 8.98 -14.22
CA LEU A 209 -19.64 8.32 -13.09
C LEU A 209 -20.67 8.07 -11.98
N ARG A 210 -20.71 6.85 -11.45
CA ARG A 210 -21.56 6.53 -10.30
C ARG A 210 -20.85 6.85 -8.98
N ILE A 211 -21.56 7.49 -8.06
CA ILE A 211 -21.10 7.73 -6.68
C ILE A 211 -22.19 7.33 -5.68
N VAL A 212 -21.83 6.95 -4.46
CA VAL A 212 -22.79 6.65 -3.39
C VAL A 212 -22.55 7.59 -2.22
N ILE A 213 -23.62 8.22 -1.73
CA ILE A 213 -23.60 9.10 -0.56
C ILE A 213 -24.73 8.66 0.37
N ALA A 214 -24.39 8.22 1.59
CA ALA A 214 -25.36 7.74 2.59
C ALA A 214 -26.36 6.73 2.00
N ASP A 215 -25.83 5.65 1.41
CA ASP A 215 -26.58 4.56 0.75
C ASP A 215 -27.43 4.96 -0.46
N THR A 216 -27.38 6.23 -0.86
CA THR A 216 -28.06 6.73 -2.05
C THR A 216 -27.08 6.85 -3.20
N ALA A 217 -27.39 6.23 -4.33
CA ALA A 217 -26.58 6.36 -5.55
C ALA A 217 -26.91 7.67 -6.29
N TYR A 218 -25.86 8.38 -6.69
CA TYR A 218 -25.90 9.57 -7.53
C TYR A 218 -25.06 9.34 -8.80
N GLN A 219 -25.23 10.23 -9.77
CA GLN A 219 -24.49 10.24 -11.02
C GLN A 219 -23.81 11.60 -11.20
N ILE A 220 -22.54 11.59 -11.63
CA ILE A 220 -21.82 12.77 -12.12
C ILE A 220 -21.80 12.67 -13.65
N PRO A 221 -22.39 13.63 -14.39
CA PRO A 221 -22.45 13.58 -15.86
C PRO A 221 -21.07 13.78 -16.47
N ILE A 222 -20.83 13.15 -17.63
CA ILE A 222 -19.61 13.27 -18.43
C ILE A 222 -20.00 13.74 -19.83
N TYR A 223 -19.34 14.81 -20.29
CA TYR A 223 -19.47 15.38 -21.62
C TYR A 223 -18.23 15.04 -22.44
N ALA A 224 -18.42 14.69 -23.71
CA ALA A 224 -17.32 14.59 -24.67
C ALA A 224 -16.92 16.00 -25.14
N GLU A 225 -15.62 16.19 -25.35
CA GLU A 225 -15.04 17.38 -26.02
C GLU A 225 -14.99 17.19 -27.54
#